data_AF-A0A9W7YLS9-F1
#
_entry.id   AF-A0A9W7YLS9-F1
#
_cell.length_a   1.000
_cell.length_b   1.000
_cell.length_c   1.000
_cell.angle_alpha   90.00
_cell.angle_beta   90.00
_cell.angle_gamma   90.00
#
_symmetry.space_group_name_H-M   'P 1'
#
loop_
_entity.id
_entity.type
_entity.pdbx_description
1 polymer ?
#
loop_
_entity_poly.entity_id
_entity_poly.type
_entity_poly.pdbx_seq_one_letter_code
_entity_poly.pdbx_strand_id
1 'polypeptide(L)'
;MKVLTVLAAALAVSAGALEARAKASTCNGYSELCDKGFDRVAYPTTHNSYATGDNIAANQNKNIQQQLDDGIRGFMLDLYKLDSDPMGDPYLCHTSCVLLNDGKLVDALKDFKTFLDDNLDEVVTIYIENAQSFSAIDMAQAFKDAKLDSYAFAPNSTSSAWPSLGQMIDVNKRLVVFTDRNADSAVPWILDEKSYVVQTPFSVESGVSFGCTANSQVRPLWVMNHFV
;
A
#
# COMPACT_ATOMS: atom_id res chain seq x y z
N MET A 1 8.87 18.82 -69.13
CA MET A 1 7.95 18.71 -67.98
C MET A 1 8.52 17.68 -67.03
N LYS A 2 8.87 18.08 -65.79
CA LYS A 2 9.50 17.21 -64.78
C LYS A 2 8.46 16.26 -64.17
N VAL A 3 8.75 14.97 -64.19
CA VAL A 3 7.96 13.94 -63.48
C VAL A 3 8.38 13.96 -62.01
N LEU A 4 7.43 14.20 -61.12
CA LEU A 4 7.63 14.25 -59.68
C LEU A 4 7.31 12.86 -59.10
N THR A 5 8.32 12.13 -58.66
CA THR A 5 8.14 10.85 -57.97
C THR A 5 7.95 11.11 -56.48
N VAL A 6 6.76 10.81 -55.95
CA VAL A 6 6.47 10.90 -54.51
C VAL A 6 6.75 9.52 -53.90
N LEU A 7 7.77 9.41 -53.03
CA LEU A 7 7.95 8.24 -52.17
C LEU A 7 7.01 8.34 -50.97
N ALA A 8 6.11 7.37 -50.82
CA ALA A 8 5.34 7.18 -49.60
C ALA A 8 6.16 6.35 -48.60
N ALA A 9 6.52 6.92 -47.45
CA ALA A 9 7.09 6.18 -46.33
C ALA A 9 5.97 5.53 -45.52
N ALA A 10 5.93 4.19 -45.49
CA ALA A 10 5.03 3.46 -44.61
C ALA A 10 5.61 3.45 -43.19
N LEU A 11 4.95 4.14 -42.25
CA LEU A 11 5.21 3.97 -40.82
C LEU A 11 4.64 2.63 -40.37
N ALA A 12 5.51 1.68 -40.03
CA ALA A 12 5.13 0.48 -39.31
C ALA A 12 4.82 0.88 -37.86
N VAL A 13 3.54 0.90 -37.50
CA VAL A 13 3.10 0.99 -36.10
C VAL A 13 3.31 -0.40 -35.50
N SER A 14 4.34 -0.56 -34.68
CA SER A 14 4.53 -1.77 -33.88
C SER A 14 3.44 -1.80 -32.80
N ALA A 15 2.39 -2.58 -33.02
CA ALA A 15 1.49 -2.98 -31.95
C ALA A 15 2.29 -3.87 -31.00
N GLY A 16 2.68 -3.32 -29.83
CA GLY A 16 3.26 -4.12 -28.76
C GLY A 16 2.26 -5.18 -28.36
N ALA A 17 2.59 -6.45 -28.56
CA ALA A 17 1.83 -7.55 -28.01
C ALA A 17 1.91 -7.43 -26.47
N LEU A 18 0.76 -7.32 -25.81
CA LEU A 18 0.67 -7.64 -24.39
C LEU A 18 0.98 -9.14 -24.25
N GLU A 19 2.25 -9.47 -24.01
CA GLU A 19 2.63 -10.84 -23.66
C GLU A 19 1.90 -11.20 -22.36
N ALA A 20 1.08 -12.25 -22.44
CA ALA A 20 0.45 -12.81 -21.26
C ALA A 20 1.57 -13.29 -20.32
N ARG A 21 1.70 -12.62 -19.18
CA ARG A 21 2.71 -12.94 -18.18
C ARG A 21 2.53 -14.38 -17.72
N ALA A 22 3.64 -15.12 -17.63
CA ALA A 22 3.63 -16.45 -17.02
C ALA A 22 3.21 -16.34 -15.55
N LYS A 23 2.50 -17.35 -15.04
CA LYS A 23 2.10 -17.40 -13.64
C LYS A 23 3.31 -17.24 -12.73
N ALA A 24 3.11 -16.54 -11.61
CA ALA A 24 4.14 -16.36 -10.59
C ALA A 24 4.63 -17.73 -10.07
N SER A 25 5.95 -17.93 -10.05
CA SER A 25 6.56 -19.13 -9.45
C SER A 25 6.80 -18.97 -7.94
N THR A 26 6.82 -17.73 -7.46
CA THR A 26 6.97 -17.34 -6.06
C THR A 26 6.04 -16.18 -5.78
N CYS A 27 5.61 -16.03 -4.52
CA CYS A 27 4.76 -14.93 -4.10
C CYS A 27 5.31 -14.39 -2.78
N ASN A 28 5.70 -13.12 -2.74
CA ASN A 28 6.46 -12.54 -1.64
C ASN A 28 7.71 -13.37 -1.27
N GLY A 29 8.44 -13.84 -2.29
CA GLY A 29 9.66 -14.66 -2.14
C GLY A 29 9.47 -16.16 -1.90
N TYR A 30 8.25 -16.66 -1.70
CA TYR A 30 8.01 -18.07 -1.33
C TYR A 30 6.94 -18.73 -2.21
N SER A 31 7.20 -19.94 -2.70
CA SER A 31 6.29 -20.67 -3.59
C SER A 31 5.00 -21.12 -2.88
N GLU A 32 5.10 -21.52 -1.62
CA GLU A 32 4.01 -22.01 -0.79
C GLU A 32 2.96 -20.94 -0.43
N LEU A 33 3.28 -19.66 -0.68
CA LEU A 33 2.37 -18.55 -0.44
C LEU A 33 1.43 -18.30 -1.63
N CYS A 34 1.77 -18.76 -2.84
CA CYS A 34 0.99 -18.45 -4.04
C CYS A 34 -0.44 -19.00 -4.02
N ASP A 35 -0.63 -20.16 -3.39
CA ASP A 35 -1.95 -20.79 -3.23
C ASP A 35 -2.72 -20.32 -1.99
N LYS A 36 -2.09 -19.52 -1.12
CA LYS A 36 -2.73 -19.00 0.09
C LYS A 36 -3.52 -17.74 -0.24
N GLY A 37 -4.75 -17.66 0.27
CA GLY A 37 -5.52 -16.42 0.33
C GLY A 37 -4.73 -15.31 1.00
N PHE A 38 -4.90 -14.07 0.57
CA PHE A 38 -4.23 -12.91 1.19
C PHE A 38 -4.44 -12.87 2.71
N ASP A 39 -5.61 -13.28 3.20
CA ASP A 39 -6.00 -13.39 4.61
C ASP A 39 -5.47 -14.65 5.34
N ARG A 40 -4.63 -15.45 4.67
CA ARG A 40 -4.07 -16.71 5.19
C ARG A 40 -2.54 -16.69 5.27
N VAL A 41 -1.95 -15.50 5.16
CA VAL A 41 -0.51 -15.25 5.22
C VAL A 41 -0.23 -14.25 6.35
N ALA A 42 0.90 -14.43 7.04
CA ALA A 42 1.38 -13.48 8.03
C ALA A 42 2.40 -12.55 7.38
N TYR A 43 2.18 -11.23 7.50
CA TYR A 43 3.06 -10.21 6.91
C TYR A 43 3.73 -9.40 8.02
N PRO A 44 5.07 -9.34 8.05
CA PRO A 44 5.77 -8.35 8.86
C PRO A 44 5.27 -6.95 8.47
N THR A 45 4.90 -6.16 9.49
CA THR A 45 4.29 -4.85 9.34
C THR A 45 4.98 -3.84 10.25
N THR A 46 5.29 -2.66 9.72
CA THR A 46 5.96 -1.57 10.44
C THR A 46 4.99 -0.44 10.75
N HIS A 47 5.07 0.09 11.99
CA HIS A 47 4.29 1.24 12.45
C HIS A 47 5.01 2.54 12.10
N ASN A 48 4.29 3.55 11.61
CA ASN A 48 4.84 4.82 11.13
C ASN A 48 6.07 4.60 10.25
N SER A 49 5.88 3.83 9.18
CA SER A 49 6.99 3.23 8.43
C SER A 49 7.96 4.25 7.83
N TYR A 50 7.49 5.46 7.61
CA TYR A 50 8.25 6.61 7.10
C TYR A 50 9.04 7.34 8.18
N ALA A 51 8.66 7.20 9.46
CA ALA A 51 9.17 8.00 10.56
C ALA A 51 10.59 7.56 10.96
N THR A 52 11.57 8.00 10.17
CA THR A 52 13.00 7.75 10.41
C THR A 52 13.72 8.98 10.99
N GLY A 53 14.93 8.78 11.48
CA GLY A 53 15.83 9.83 11.94
C GLY A 53 16.11 9.79 13.45
N ASP A 54 16.90 10.75 13.91
CA ASP A 54 17.41 10.79 15.29
C ASP A 54 16.60 11.75 16.16
N ASN A 55 15.29 11.51 16.28
CA ASN A 55 14.41 12.30 17.16
C ASN A 55 13.42 11.41 17.92
N ILE A 56 12.81 11.95 18.97
CA ILE A 56 11.91 11.21 19.86
C ILE A 56 10.61 10.70 19.18
N ALA A 57 10.28 11.24 18.01
CA ALA A 57 9.14 10.82 17.21
C ALA A 57 9.53 9.83 16.10
N ALA A 58 10.81 9.48 15.94
CA ALA A 58 11.19 8.43 15.00
C ALA A 58 10.73 7.05 15.52
N ASN A 59 10.20 6.23 14.61
CA ASN A 59 9.79 4.86 14.89
C ASN A 59 10.70 3.83 14.20
N GLN A 60 11.38 4.21 13.11
CA GLN A 60 12.13 3.29 12.26
C GLN A 60 13.58 3.73 12.08
N ASN A 61 14.49 2.76 12.03
CA ASN A 61 15.92 3.01 11.74
C ASN A 61 16.22 3.04 10.24
N LYS A 62 15.30 2.54 9.42
CA LYS A 62 15.46 2.30 7.98
C LYS A 62 14.31 2.97 7.23
N ASN A 63 14.58 3.52 6.05
CA ASN A 63 13.54 4.09 5.20
C ASN A 63 12.64 3.00 4.59
N ILE A 64 11.57 3.41 3.92
CA ILE A 64 10.59 2.51 3.31
C ILE A 64 11.25 1.56 2.30
N GLN A 65 12.13 2.07 1.43
CA GLN A 65 12.82 1.24 0.44
C GLN A 65 13.60 0.10 1.10
N GLN A 66 14.41 0.41 2.13
CA GLN A 66 15.17 -0.63 2.82
C GLN A 66 14.26 -1.61 3.57
N GLN A 67 13.15 -1.15 4.16
CA GLN A 67 12.17 -2.05 4.80
C GLN A 67 11.54 -3.02 3.78
N LEU A 68 11.24 -2.56 2.57
CA LEU A 68 10.77 -3.40 1.48
C LEU A 68 11.84 -4.45 1.10
N ASP A 69 13.10 -4.03 0.96
CA ASP A 69 14.22 -4.92 0.65
C ASP A 69 14.46 -5.95 1.77
N ASP A 70 14.21 -5.58 3.02
CA ASP A 70 14.33 -6.43 4.22
C ASP A 70 13.13 -7.41 4.38
N GLY A 71 12.11 -7.33 3.52
CA GLY A 71 10.98 -8.26 3.49
C GLY A 71 9.70 -7.79 4.18
N ILE A 72 9.62 -6.51 4.60
CA ILE A 72 8.37 -5.93 5.11
C ILE A 72 7.35 -5.81 3.98
N ARG A 73 6.10 -6.23 4.24
CA ARG A 73 5.00 -6.21 3.25
C ARG A 73 3.72 -5.55 3.78
N GLY A 74 3.74 -5.05 5.02
CA GLY A 74 2.71 -4.18 5.58
C GLY A 74 3.33 -2.88 6.08
N PHE A 75 2.70 -1.74 5.78
CA PHE A 75 3.24 -0.43 6.13
C PHE A 75 2.13 0.47 6.65
N MET A 76 2.26 0.97 7.89
CA MET A 76 1.34 1.96 8.45
C MET A 76 1.89 3.37 8.23
N LEU A 77 1.05 4.27 7.71
CA LEU A 77 1.37 5.64 7.35
C LEU A 77 0.34 6.61 7.95
N ASP A 78 0.79 7.68 8.62
CA ASP A 78 -0.10 8.69 9.18
C ASP A 78 -0.20 9.90 8.26
N LEU A 79 -1.43 10.37 8.01
CA LEU A 79 -1.67 11.54 7.19
C LEU A 79 -1.92 12.78 8.02
N TYR A 80 -1.11 13.80 7.75
CA TYR A 80 -1.24 15.13 8.31
C TYR A 80 -1.40 16.19 7.23
N LYS A 81 -2.09 17.27 7.58
CA LYS A 81 -2.10 18.52 6.82
C LYS A 81 -0.90 19.34 7.25
N LEU A 82 -0.29 20.03 6.30
CA LEU A 82 0.74 21.01 6.56
C LEU A 82 0.16 22.41 6.31
N ASP A 83 0.10 23.26 7.34
CA ASP A 83 -0.52 24.59 7.25
C ASP A 83 0.10 25.49 6.16
N SER A 84 1.39 25.28 5.87
CA SER A 84 2.11 26.03 4.84
C SER A 84 1.89 25.49 3.42
N ASP A 85 1.17 24.37 3.23
CA ASP A 85 0.85 23.84 1.91
C ASP A 85 -0.55 24.33 1.47
N PRO A 86 -0.63 25.30 0.54
CA PRO A 86 -1.90 25.86 0.11
C PRO A 86 -2.75 24.87 -0.71
N MET A 87 -2.17 23.79 -1.22
CA MET A 87 -2.89 22.74 -1.95
C MET A 87 -3.57 21.76 -1.01
N GLY A 88 -3.16 21.72 0.26
CA GLY A 88 -3.71 20.79 1.25
C GLY A 88 -3.34 19.34 0.94
N ASP A 89 -2.22 19.09 0.27
CA ASP A 89 -1.72 17.74 0.00
C ASP A 89 -1.49 16.96 1.30
N PRO A 90 -1.65 15.62 1.31
CA PRO A 90 -1.32 14.81 2.47
C PRO A 90 0.19 14.71 2.70
N TYR A 91 0.63 14.95 3.94
CA TYR A 91 2.01 14.76 4.40
C TYR A 91 2.12 13.59 5.36
N LEU A 92 3.30 12.99 5.39
CA LEU A 92 3.69 11.97 6.36
C LEU A 92 4.39 12.64 7.53
N CYS A 93 3.66 12.83 8.63
CA CYS A 93 4.16 13.44 9.84
C CYS A 93 3.83 12.55 11.03
N HIS A 94 4.63 12.58 12.10
CA HIS A 94 4.36 11.79 13.30
C HIS A 94 4.28 12.69 14.53
N THR A 95 3.21 12.54 15.33
CA THR A 95 2.77 13.46 16.41
C THR A 95 2.38 14.87 15.90
N SER A 96 3.24 15.52 15.11
CA SER A 96 2.96 16.75 14.37
C SER A 96 4.02 16.95 13.29
N CYS A 97 3.72 17.71 12.24
CA CYS A 97 4.71 18.05 11.20
C CYS A 97 5.86 18.94 11.69
N VAL A 98 5.77 19.48 12.92
CA VAL A 98 6.89 20.20 13.55
C VAL A 98 7.89 19.24 14.17
N LEU A 99 7.40 18.12 14.72
CA LEU A 99 8.25 17.16 15.43
C LEU A 99 8.91 16.17 14.48
N LEU A 100 8.14 15.64 13.53
CA LEU A 100 8.65 14.81 12.45
C LEU A 100 7.79 15.02 11.20
N ASN A 101 8.45 15.34 10.09
CA ASN A 101 7.85 15.49 8.78
C ASN A 101 8.77 14.85 7.75
N ASP A 102 8.32 13.76 7.14
CA ASP A 102 9.04 13.01 6.11
C ASP A 102 8.64 13.44 4.69
N GLY A 103 7.83 14.50 4.57
CA GLY A 103 7.42 15.08 3.30
C GLY A 103 6.04 14.63 2.84
N LYS A 104 5.77 14.79 1.55
CA LYS A 104 4.45 14.50 0.96
C LYS A 104 4.25 12.99 0.84
N LEU A 105 3.01 12.55 1.07
CA LEU A 105 2.61 11.14 0.86
C LEU A 105 3.01 10.63 -0.53
N VAL A 106 2.80 11.45 -1.57
CA VAL A 106 3.10 11.06 -2.97
C VAL A 106 4.57 10.66 -3.18
N ASP A 107 5.50 11.21 -2.41
CA ASP A 107 6.92 10.88 -2.56
C ASP A 107 7.24 9.51 -1.98
N ALA A 108 6.74 9.19 -0.78
CA ALA A 108 6.83 7.82 -0.24
C ALA A 108 6.09 6.79 -1.12
N LEU A 109 4.95 7.17 -1.72
CA LEU A 109 4.23 6.30 -2.65
C LEU A 109 5.04 5.95 -3.91
N LYS A 110 6.00 6.79 -4.33
CA LYS A 110 6.91 6.48 -5.44
C LYS A 110 7.93 5.41 -5.09
N ASP A 111 8.31 5.25 -3.83
CA ASP A 111 9.19 4.16 -3.40
C ASP A 111 8.48 2.82 -3.56
N PHE A 112 7.22 2.72 -3.09
CA PHE A 112 6.39 1.52 -3.32
C PHE A 112 6.14 1.26 -4.80
N LYS A 113 5.97 2.31 -5.60
CA LYS A 113 5.79 2.20 -7.06
C LYS A 113 7.02 1.57 -7.69
N THR A 114 8.20 2.11 -7.39
CA THR A 114 9.49 1.62 -7.89
C THR A 114 9.69 0.16 -7.49
N PHE A 115 9.46 -0.16 -6.21
CA PHE A 115 9.57 -1.53 -5.72
C PHE A 115 8.63 -2.50 -6.44
N LEU A 116 7.35 -2.17 -6.64
CA LEU A 116 6.41 -3.07 -7.31
C LEU A 116 6.68 -3.17 -8.82
N ASP A 117 7.26 -2.14 -9.45
CA ASP A 117 7.72 -2.22 -10.86
C ASP A 117 8.86 -3.21 -11.00
N ASP A 118 9.84 -3.15 -10.09
CA ASP A 118 11.04 -3.97 -10.13
C ASP A 118 10.79 -5.40 -9.62
N ASN A 119 9.78 -5.58 -8.77
CA ASN A 119 9.47 -6.84 -8.11
C ASN A 119 8.04 -7.29 -8.45
N LEU A 120 7.90 -8.00 -9.56
CA LEU A 120 6.61 -8.32 -10.14
C LEU A 120 5.79 -9.37 -9.36
N ASP A 121 6.45 -10.17 -8.51
CA ASP A 121 5.88 -11.28 -7.73
C ASP A 121 5.52 -10.88 -6.27
N GLU A 122 5.51 -9.58 -5.99
CA GLU A 122 5.31 -9.03 -4.66
C GLU A 122 3.92 -8.40 -4.50
N VAL A 123 3.32 -8.58 -3.33
CA VAL A 123 2.06 -7.98 -2.87
C VAL A 123 2.34 -7.19 -1.60
N VAL A 124 1.95 -5.92 -1.61
CA VAL A 124 2.19 -4.94 -0.52
C VAL A 124 0.87 -4.42 0.04
N THR A 125 0.84 -4.20 1.35
CA THR A 125 -0.29 -3.63 2.08
C THR A 125 0.09 -2.29 2.69
N ILE A 126 -0.74 -1.28 2.50
CA ILE A 126 -0.61 0.04 3.13
C ILE A 126 -1.83 0.28 4.02
N TYR A 127 -1.59 0.62 5.28
CA TYR A 127 -2.59 1.07 6.24
C TYR A 127 -2.42 2.58 6.43
N ILE A 128 -3.52 3.32 6.29
CA ILE A 128 -3.53 4.77 6.42
C ILE A 128 -4.23 5.14 7.72
N GLU A 129 -3.48 5.75 8.64
CA GLU A 129 -4.06 6.47 9.78
C GLU A 129 -4.40 7.90 9.34
N ASN A 130 -5.67 8.11 9.01
CA ASN A 130 -6.15 9.35 8.42
C ASN A 130 -6.61 10.34 9.51
N ALA A 131 -5.72 10.69 10.43
CA ALA A 131 -6.00 11.53 11.59
C ALA A 131 -6.61 12.90 11.22
N GLN A 132 -6.19 13.48 10.09
CA GLN A 132 -6.66 14.80 9.62
C GLN A 132 -7.87 14.74 8.68
N SER A 133 -8.52 13.58 8.58
CA SER A 133 -9.80 13.39 7.90
C SER A 133 -9.80 13.82 6.43
N PHE A 134 -8.73 13.49 5.70
CA PHE A 134 -8.70 13.57 4.23
C PHE A 134 -9.86 12.76 3.63
N SER A 135 -10.42 13.22 2.51
CA SER A 135 -11.41 12.42 1.79
C SER A 135 -10.72 11.25 1.08
N ALA A 136 -11.47 10.18 0.75
CA ALA A 136 -10.95 9.09 -0.06
C ALA A 136 -10.42 9.58 -1.42
N ILE A 137 -11.03 10.62 -1.99
CA ILE A 137 -10.61 11.22 -3.27
C ILE A 137 -9.25 11.90 -3.14
N ASP A 138 -9.03 12.68 -2.07
CA ASP A 138 -7.76 13.38 -1.84
C ASP A 138 -6.62 12.37 -1.60
N MET A 139 -6.89 11.34 -0.79
CA MET A 139 -5.92 10.24 -0.62
C MET A 139 -5.64 9.55 -1.96
N ALA A 140 -6.68 9.18 -2.72
CA ALA A 140 -6.53 8.52 -4.01
C ALA A 140 -5.75 9.35 -5.03
N GLN A 141 -5.84 10.67 -4.97
CA GLN A 141 -5.10 11.55 -5.87
C GLN A 141 -3.59 11.39 -5.70
N ALA A 142 -3.09 11.31 -4.46
CA ALA A 142 -1.67 11.05 -4.20
C ALA A 142 -1.19 9.70 -4.78
N PHE A 143 -2.01 8.65 -4.69
CA PHE A 143 -1.69 7.35 -5.31
C PHE A 143 -1.67 7.40 -6.84
N LYS A 144 -2.60 8.15 -7.46
CA LYS A 144 -2.63 8.37 -8.91
C LYS A 144 -1.42 9.16 -9.39
N ASP A 145 -1.03 10.19 -8.66
CA ASP A 145 0.14 11.02 -9.00
C ASP A 145 1.44 10.22 -8.87
N ALA A 146 1.51 9.28 -7.93
CA ALA A 146 2.58 8.28 -7.84
C ALA A 146 2.44 7.13 -8.86
N LYS A 147 1.32 7.04 -9.60
CA LYS A 147 0.95 5.94 -10.50
C LYS A 147 0.87 4.57 -9.82
N LEU A 148 0.65 4.56 -8.51
CA LEU A 148 0.61 3.34 -7.70
C LEU A 148 -0.79 2.71 -7.70
N ASP A 149 -1.83 3.50 -7.98
CA ASP A 149 -3.23 3.09 -8.05
C ASP A 149 -3.50 1.98 -9.08
N SER A 150 -2.67 1.86 -10.11
CA SER A 150 -2.80 0.78 -11.11
C SER A 150 -2.73 -0.63 -10.49
N TYR A 151 -2.02 -0.77 -9.36
CA TYR A 151 -1.87 -2.02 -8.63
C TYR A 151 -2.96 -2.27 -7.59
N ALA A 152 -3.82 -1.28 -7.31
CA ALA A 152 -4.76 -1.35 -6.21
C ALA A 152 -5.83 -2.42 -6.44
N PHE A 153 -5.96 -3.33 -5.46
CA PHE A 153 -7.01 -4.34 -5.41
C PHE A 153 -8.28 -3.76 -4.81
N ALA A 154 -9.41 -3.98 -5.49
CA ALA A 154 -10.75 -3.66 -5.00
C ALA A 154 -11.54 -4.97 -4.83
N PRO A 155 -11.98 -5.34 -3.61
CA PRO A 155 -12.85 -6.47 -3.40
C PRO A 155 -14.28 -6.16 -3.89
N ASN A 156 -14.98 -7.17 -4.39
CA ASN A 156 -16.38 -7.03 -4.81
C ASN A 156 -17.35 -6.90 -3.62
N SER A 157 -16.98 -7.44 -2.44
CA SER A 157 -17.73 -7.30 -1.20
C SER A 157 -16.83 -7.54 0.02
N THR A 158 -17.30 -7.08 1.19
CA THR A 158 -16.68 -7.34 2.50
C THR A 158 -16.76 -8.80 2.97
N SER A 159 -17.62 -9.60 2.33
CA SER A 159 -17.86 -11.02 2.64
C SER A 159 -17.16 -11.98 1.68
N SER A 160 -16.51 -11.46 0.64
CA SER A 160 -15.82 -12.29 -0.34
C SER A 160 -14.56 -12.90 0.28
N ALA A 161 -14.31 -14.17 0.00
CA ALA A 161 -13.00 -14.76 0.28
C ALA A 161 -11.93 -13.96 -0.44
N TRP A 162 -10.80 -13.72 0.22
CA TRP A 162 -9.68 -13.04 -0.42
C TRP A 162 -9.07 -13.93 -1.52
N PRO A 163 -8.68 -13.37 -2.67
CA PRO A 163 -7.94 -14.11 -3.69
C PRO A 163 -6.61 -14.63 -3.12
N SER A 164 -6.07 -15.66 -3.76
CA SER A 164 -4.71 -16.08 -3.45
C SER A 164 -3.69 -15.03 -3.89
N LEU A 165 -2.49 -15.03 -3.28
CA LEU A 165 -1.43 -14.12 -3.71
C LEU A 165 -1.07 -14.32 -5.18
N GLY A 166 -1.02 -15.56 -5.66
CA GLY A 166 -0.80 -15.86 -7.07
C GLY A 166 -1.87 -15.25 -7.97
N GLN A 167 -3.15 -15.34 -7.59
CA GLN A 167 -4.24 -14.71 -8.33
C GLN A 167 -4.12 -13.18 -8.38
N MET A 168 -3.75 -12.54 -7.26
CA MET A 168 -3.52 -11.09 -7.22
C MET A 168 -2.37 -10.67 -8.13
N ILE A 169 -1.28 -11.44 -8.15
CA ILE A 169 -0.11 -11.20 -9.00
C ILE A 169 -0.45 -11.39 -10.48
N ASP A 170 -1.15 -12.48 -10.83
CA ASP A 170 -1.53 -12.81 -12.21
C ASP A 170 -2.35 -11.70 -12.88
N VAL A 171 -3.19 -10.97 -12.12
CA VAL A 171 -3.98 -9.82 -12.63
C VAL A 171 -3.37 -8.46 -12.28
N ASN A 172 -2.15 -8.45 -11.76
CA ASN A 172 -1.40 -7.27 -11.35
C ASN A 172 -2.14 -6.34 -10.37
N LYS A 173 -2.97 -6.92 -9.50
CA LYS A 173 -3.67 -6.22 -8.40
C LYS A 173 -3.00 -6.54 -7.07
N ARG A 174 -1.79 -6.00 -6.91
CA ARG A 174 -0.79 -6.36 -5.90
C ARG A 174 -0.62 -5.34 -4.78
N LEU A 175 -1.51 -4.36 -4.70
CA LEU A 175 -1.54 -3.38 -3.61
C LEU A 175 -2.89 -3.45 -2.90
N VAL A 176 -2.87 -3.60 -1.57
CA VAL A 176 -4.06 -3.49 -0.72
C VAL A 176 -3.92 -2.23 0.13
N VAL A 177 -4.95 -1.38 0.14
CA VAL A 177 -4.93 -0.11 0.88
C VAL A 177 -6.10 -0.05 1.84
N PHE A 178 -5.81 0.15 3.13
CA PHE A 178 -6.80 0.38 4.18
C PHE A 178 -6.71 1.82 4.68
N THR A 179 -7.82 2.38 5.13
CA THR A 179 -7.89 3.64 5.89
C THR A 179 -8.75 3.45 7.14
N ASP A 180 -8.34 4.05 8.26
CA ASP A 180 -9.06 3.94 9.55
C ASP A 180 -10.39 4.72 9.57
N ARG A 181 -10.54 5.67 8.63
CA ARG A 181 -11.73 6.49 8.41
C ARG A 181 -11.81 7.07 6.99
N ASN A 182 -12.99 7.59 6.67
CA ASN A 182 -13.30 8.28 5.41
C ASN A 182 -13.06 7.44 4.14
N ALA A 183 -13.14 6.12 4.24
CA ALA A 183 -13.32 5.28 3.06
C ALA A 183 -14.65 5.64 2.37
N ASP A 184 -14.67 5.59 1.05
CA ASP A 184 -15.83 6.01 0.24
C ASP A 184 -15.96 5.11 -0.98
N SER A 185 -17.19 4.75 -1.36
CA SER A 185 -17.45 3.88 -2.53
C SER A 185 -17.05 4.52 -3.86
N ALA A 186 -16.85 5.84 -3.91
CA ALA A 186 -16.26 6.54 -5.05
C ALA A 186 -14.80 6.12 -5.30
N VAL A 187 -14.10 5.60 -4.28
CA VAL A 187 -12.75 5.04 -4.38
C VAL A 187 -12.74 3.62 -3.78
N PRO A 188 -13.27 2.62 -4.51
CA PRO A 188 -13.59 1.31 -3.94
C PRO A 188 -12.38 0.44 -3.56
N TRP A 189 -11.17 0.88 -3.88
CA TRP A 189 -9.92 0.19 -3.53
C TRP A 189 -9.23 0.76 -2.28
N ILE A 190 -9.67 1.92 -1.77
CA ILE A 190 -9.29 2.38 -0.42
C ILE A 190 -10.34 1.83 0.55
N LEU A 191 -9.96 0.78 1.27
CA LEU A 191 -10.87 -0.02 2.06
C LEU A 191 -11.05 0.55 3.46
N ASP A 192 -12.29 0.53 3.97
CA ASP A 192 -12.55 0.80 5.39
C ASP A 192 -11.92 -0.30 6.24
N GLU A 193 -10.88 0.04 7.00
CA GLU A 193 -10.11 -0.93 7.78
C GLU A 193 -11.02 -1.76 8.71
N LYS A 194 -11.95 -1.10 9.41
CA LYS A 194 -12.84 -1.71 10.42
C LYS A 194 -13.81 -2.74 9.83
N SER A 195 -14.02 -2.71 8.52
CA SER A 195 -14.83 -3.68 7.80
C SER A 195 -14.09 -4.98 7.50
N TYR A 196 -12.76 -4.96 7.40
CA TYR A 196 -11.94 -6.10 6.94
C TYR A 196 -10.91 -6.60 7.95
N VAL A 197 -10.50 -5.75 8.88
CA VAL A 197 -9.38 -5.98 9.80
C VAL A 197 -9.86 -5.87 11.23
N VAL A 198 -9.41 -6.79 12.07
CA VAL A 198 -9.52 -6.71 13.52
C VAL A 198 -8.13 -6.58 14.11
N GLN A 199 -8.00 -5.87 15.23
CA GLN A 199 -6.72 -5.71 15.89
C GLN A 199 -6.73 -6.31 17.29
N THR A 200 -5.55 -6.64 17.82
CA THR A 200 -5.36 -6.78 19.28
C THR A 200 -5.38 -5.38 19.94
N PRO A 201 -5.55 -5.29 21.28
CA PRO A 201 -5.35 -4.02 21.99
C PRO A 201 -4.03 -3.36 21.62
N PHE A 202 -4.03 -2.02 21.57
CA PHE A 202 -2.86 -1.24 21.17
C PHE A 202 -1.64 -1.55 22.06
N SER A 203 -1.78 -1.44 23.38
CA SER A 203 -0.69 -1.66 24.33
C SER A 203 -0.73 -3.05 24.95
N VAL A 204 0.44 -3.67 25.07
CA VAL A 204 0.68 -4.88 25.84
C VAL A 204 1.17 -4.46 27.23
N GLU A 205 0.25 -4.23 28.15
CA GLU A 205 0.59 -3.76 29.48
C GLU A 205 1.46 -4.77 30.26
N SER A 206 2.38 -4.26 31.08
CA SER A 206 3.24 -5.08 31.93
C SER A 206 2.41 -6.01 32.82
N GLY A 207 2.70 -7.31 32.76
CA GLY A 207 2.00 -8.34 33.54
C GLY A 207 0.76 -8.93 32.85
N VAL A 208 0.40 -8.45 31.67
CA VAL A 208 -0.63 -9.04 30.81
C VAL A 208 0.04 -10.02 29.83
N SER A 209 -0.57 -11.19 29.59
CA SER A 209 -0.04 -12.13 28.60
C SER A 209 -0.22 -11.58 27.18
N PHE A 210 0.86 -11.58 26.39
CA PHE A 210 0.78 -11.31 24.96
C PHE A 210 -0.07 -12.38 24.28
N GLY A 211 -1.27 -11.99 23.86
CA GLY A 211 -2.28 -12.91 23.34
C GLY A 211 -2.97 -12.37 22.09
N CYS A 212 -3.66 -13.26 21.38
CA CYS A 212 -4.33 -12.95 20.11
C CYS A 212 -5.81 -12.57 20.28
N THR A 213 -6.18 -11.96 21.40
CA THR A 213 -7.58 -11.60 21.66
C THR A 213 -7.93 -10.34 20.87
N ALA A 214 -9.00 -10.42 20.08
CA ALA A 214 -9.52 -9.27 19.34
C ALA A 214 -10.02 -8.19 20.30
N ASN A 215 -9.76 -6.93 19.97
CA ASN A 215 -10.31 -5.78 20.69
C ASN A 215 -11.77 -5.46 20.28
N SER A 216 -12.27 -6.08 19.22
CA SER A 216 -13.58 -5.81 18.61
C SER A 216 -14.09 -7.01 17.81
N GLN A 217 -15.09 -6.82 16.95
CA GLN A 217 -15.67 -7.89 16.13
C GLN A 217 -14.59 -8.55 15.26
N VAL A 218 -14.51 -9.87 15.30
CA VAL A 218 -13.56 -10.65 14.49
C VAL A 218 -13.78 -10.43 13.00
N ARG A 219 -12.68 -10.20 12.28
CA ARG A 219 -12.63 -10.04 10.83
C ARG A 219 -11.64 -11.04 10.21
N PRO A 220 -11.66 -11.23 8.87
CA PRO A 220 -10.74 -12.16 8.20
C PRO A 220 -9.27 -11.76 8.33
N LEU A 221 -8.96 -10.46 8.35
CA LEU A 221 -7.60 -9.97 8.54
C LEU A 221 -7.35 -9.57 9.99
N TRP A 222 -6.11 -9.77 10.44
CA TRP A 222 -5.70 -9.51 11.80
C TRP A 222 -4.44 -8.64 11.83
N VAL A 223 -4.47 -7.56 12.60
CA VAL A 223 -3.26 -6.80 12.98
C VAL A 223 -2.95 -7.10 14.44
N MET A 224 -1.79 -7.69 14.67
CA MET A 224 -1.30 -7.99 16.01
C MET A 224 -0.38 -6.85 16.46
N ASN A 225 -0.94 -5.95 17.25
CA ASN A 225 -0.20 -4.88 17.90
C ASN A 225 0.73 -5.46 18.96
N HIS A 226 1.98 -4.97 18.99
CA HIS A 226 3.02 -5.42 19.92
C HIS A 226 3.74 -4.25 20.62
N PHE A 227 3.05 -3.13 20.82
CA PHE A 227 3.59 -1.99 21.56
C PHE A 227 3.75 -2.38 23.04
N VAL A 228 5.00 -2.34 23.52
CA VAL A 228 5.41 -2.69 24.90
C VAL A 228 5.85 -1.46 25.67
#